data_AF-G0UMS9-F1
#
_entry.id   AF-G0UMS9-F1
#
_cell.length_a   1.000
_cell.length_b   1.000
_cell.length_c   1.000
_cell.angle_alpha   90.00
_cell.angle_beta   90.00
_cell.angle_gamma   90.00
#
_symmetry.space_group_name_H-M   'P 1'
#
loop_
_entity.id
_entity.type
_entity.pdbx_description
1 polymer ?
#
loop_
_entity_poly.entity_id
_entity_poly.type
_entity_poly.pdbx_seq_one_letter_code
_entity_poly.pdbx_strand_id
1 'polypeptide(L)'
;MKSVFDIARSHITLPVSKDGSALRQVLRDWLSYSERVPLQKKPAFPAELSVTVYAPRGGTPHEAQIVRPLRYTRRVPLLLWTAVLPWEVQRGLSMSLLEPPEQDTVEDGCAEKPEDSLGNDSKAAVKEEEEEEDPFGVVSDFSRTSEGLVCDIPASGTVVTPSPTAGMLFVMSPESASEGLHFWSGGINYPIDIAFITALEPVATSTDSFSELRRKRINAASSGYDVSRFFPDGELDSPTVAFAVQSHSYLDPFPRCDATSRATGDGIDTSARRYTAQPVGLSKDEYRGVRYVLETRRHFLGEAINIALQEYSALLKSADEAPDGRATGTPMSKSLNEGEVTVLLELSDALKSELREKARLYTNYVVPLEGHVRRYIKQQSGISVGTRGSDEDARGARLNNDLTTTSENSITDSDSKGVVSVIQPSVSAVVSGKRVHSPRSPMLADEAEGRSVNLAPGICGRHSAPTLEHAQREQNTFISANALARSPRTSPHPPRVPPIDYELFDLCLRLGLCQSDAIYHFYHRIMQEWREELRKLRAGDSADGGSTLLSEENVHRMLRLVRDPSLEVPSELSACVEAVAKQRNVAITG
;
A
#
# COMPACT_ATOMS: atom_id res chain seq x y z
N MET A 1 -15.67 -15.19 -9.08
CA MET A 1 -14.98 -14.64 -7.88
C MET A 1 -15.06 -13.12 -7.94
N LYS A 2 -15.32 -12.41 -6.84
CA LYS A 2 -15.29 -10.93 -6.84
C LYS A 2 -13.83 -10.48 -6.69
N SER A 3 -13.31 -9.74 -7.66
CA SER A 3 -11.97 -9.15 -7.59
C SER A 3 -12.00 -7.72 -7.03
N VAL A 4 -10.84 -7.21 -6.61
CA VAL A 4 -10.68 -5.79 -6.23
C VAL A 4 -11.00 -4.85 -7.39
N PHE A 5 -10.76 -5.29 -8.64
CA PHE A 5 -11.05 -4.50 -9.83
C PHE A 5 -12.55 -4.40 -10.11
N ASP A 6 -13.33 -5.44 -9.81
CA ASP A 6 -14.78 -5.40 -9.96
C ASP A 6 -15.43 -4.45 -8.95
N ILE A 7 -14.90 -4.44 -7.71
CA ILE A 7 -15.31 -3.51 -6.66
C ILE A 7 -15.00 -2.07 -7.09
N ALA A 8 -13.76 -1.81 -7.53
CA ALA A 8 -13.39 -0.51 -8.04
C ALA A 8 -14.28 -0.07 -9.21
N ARG A 9 -14.60 -0.98 -10.14
CA ARG A 9 -15.51 -0.71 -11.26
C ARG A 9 -16.91 -0.33 -10.80
N SER A 10 -17.46 -0.99 -9.78
CA SER A 10 -18.76 -0.62 -9.20
C SER A 10 -18.76 0.75 -8.52
N HIS A 11 -17.61 1.22 -8.05
CA HIS A 11 -17.49 2.52 -7.39
C HIS A 11 -17.37 3.70 -8.36
N ILE A 12 -17.08 3.47 -9.65
CA ILE A 12 -16.90 4.53 -10.66
C ILE A 12 -18.17 5.39 -10.80
N THR A 13 -19.35 4.81 -10.63
CA THR A 13 -20.63 5.53 -10.76
C THR A 13 -21.02 6.31 -9.52
N LEU A 14 -20.29 6.14 -8.39
CA LEU A 14 -20.65 6.75 -7.11
C LEU A 14 -20.08 8.19 -7.01
N PRO A 15 -20.89 9.21 -6.65
CA PRO A 15 -20.46 10.61 -6.61
C PRO A 15 -19.70 10.95 -5.30
N VAL A 16 -18.58 10.28 -5.04
CA VAL A 16 -17.77 10.37 -3.80
C VAL A 16 -17.35 11.80 -3.45
N SER A 17 -17.14 12.66 -4.46
CA SER A 17 -16.70 14.05 -4.26
C SER A 17 -17.79 14.99 -3.74
N LYS A 18 -19.07 14.65 -3.96
CA LYS A 18 -20.23 15.51 -3.64
C LYS A 18 -21.05 14.97 -2.47
N ASP A 19 -21.07 13.66 -2.29
CA ASP A 19 -21.92 13.01 -1.31
C ASP A 19 -21.09 12.17 -0.31
N GLY A 20 -21.17 12.56 0.96
CA GLY A 20 -20.54 11.82 2.05
C GLY A 20 -21.18 10.44 2.28
N SER A 21 -22.44 10.23 1.89
CA SER A 21 -23.09 8.93 2.00
C SER A 21 -22.52 7.94 0.98
N ALA A 22 -22.26 8.38 -0.24
CA ALA A 22 -21.56 7.62 -1.28
C ALA A 22 -20.14 7.25 -0.85
N LEU A 23 -19.40 8.18 -0.22
CA LEU A 23 -18.08 7.88 0.36
C LEU A 23 -18.17 6.78 1.43
N ARG A 24 -19.10 6.87 2.38
CA ARG A 24 -19.29 5.82 3.39
C ARG A 24 -19.67 4.48 2.77
N GLN A 25 -20.49 4.49 1.72
CA GLN A 25 -20.85 3.27 1.00
C GLN A 25 -19.60 2.59 0.39
N VAL A 26 -18.76 3.35 -0.29
CA VAL A 26 -17.48 2.85 -0.83
C VAL A 26 -16.61 2.22 0.26
N LEU A 27 -16.47 2.90 1.41
CA LEU A 27 -15.68 2.39 2.53
C LEU A 27 -16.29 1.11 3.13
N ARG A 28 -17.62 1.03 3.27
CA ARG A 28 -18.31 -0.19 3.73
C ARG A 28 -18.13 -1.35 2.76
N ASP A 29 -18.17 -1.10 1.46
CA ASP A 29 -17.98 -2.13 0.43
C ASP A 29 -16.55 -2.69 0.48
N TRP A 30 -15.55 -1.82 0.65
CA TRP A 30 -14.17 -2.25 0.90
C TRP A 30 -14.02 -3.02 2.20
N LEU A 31 -14.66 -2.57 3.29
CA LEU A 31 -14.61 -3.29 4.57
C LEU A 31 -15.26 -4.68 4.43
N SER A 32 -16.39 -4.76 3.74
CA SER A 32 -17.08 -6.01 3.46
C SER A 32 -16.21 -6.97 2.65
N TYR A 33 -15.47 -6.48 1.65
CA TYR A 33 -14.52 -7.32 0.90
C TYR A 33 -13.33 -7.78 1.76
N SER A 34 -12.80 -6.90 2.61
CA SER A 34 -11.66 -7.21 3.45
C SER A 34 -11.98 -8.25 4.52
N GLU A 35 -13.11 -8.10 5.23
CA GLU A 35 -13.45 -8.91 6.41
C GLU A 35 -14.44 -10.05 6.14
N ARG A 36 -15.40 -9.89 5.21
CA ARG A 36 -16.48 -10.88 5.01
C ARG A 36 -16.21 -11.85 3.86
N VAL A 37 -15.35 -11.50 2.91
CA VAL A 37 -14.97 -12.40 1.81
C VAL A 37 -13.82 -13.28 2.28
N PRO A 38 -14.01 -14.62 2.34
CA PRO A 38 -12.94 -15.55 2.70
C PRO A 38 -11.73 -15.42 1.78
N LEU A 39 -10.53 -15.64 2.31
CA LEU A 39 -9.28 -15.55 1.56
C LEU A 39 -9.29 -16.48 0.33
N GLN A 40 -9.85 -17.68 0.46
CA GLN A 40 -10.00 -18.68 -0.61
C GLN A 40 -10.84 -18.19 -1.79
N LYS A 41 -11.76 -17.24 -1.56
CA LYS A 41 -12.59 -16.65 -2.63
C LYS A 41 -11.91 -15.45 -3.31
N LYS A 42 -10.78 -14.98 -2.77
CA LYS A 42 -9.94 -13.93 -3.36
C LYS A 42 -8.97 -14.56 -4.37
N PRO A 43 -8.64 -13.87 -5.46
CA PRO A 43 -7.76 -14.41 -6.50
C PRO A 43 -6.35 -14.65 -5.96
N ALA A 44 -5.77 -15.78 -6.32
CA ALA A 44 -4.39 -16.15 -6.02
C ALA A 44 -3.67 -16.56 -7.31
N PHE A 45 -2.35 -16.37 -7.34
CA PHE A 45 -1.55 -16.52 -8.56
C PHE A 45 -0.35 -17.42 -8.32
N PRO A 46 0.07 -18.22 -9.32
CA PRO A 46 1.18 -19.15 -9.14
C PRO A 46 2.52 -18.43 -8.99
N ALA A 47 3.42 -19.04 -8.22
CA ALA A 47 4.84 -18.68 -8.10
C ALA A 47 5.65 -19.94 -7.80
N GLU A 48 6.97 -19.86 -7.86
CA GLU A 48 7.86 -20.98 -7.52
C GLU A 48 8.92 -20.53 -6.51
N LEU A 49 9.18 -21.36 -5.50
CA LEU A 49 10.35 -21.20 -4.63
C LEU A 49 11.47 -22.10 -5.15
N SER A 50 12.56 -21.49 -5.59
CA SER A 50 13.77 -22.16 -6.06
C SER A 50 14.80 -22.25 -4.93
N VAL A 51 15.09 -23.47 -4.47
CA VAL A 51 16.14 -23.76 -3.49
C VAL A 51 17.34 -24.33 -4.22
N THR A 52 18.44 -23.57 -4.26
CA THR A 52 19.70 -24.00 -4.88
C THR A 52 20.71 -24.40 -3.80
N VAL A 53 21.28 -25.59 -3.91
CA VAL A 53 22.37 -26.09 -3.06
C VAL A 53 23.67 -26.05 -3.87
N TYR A 54 24.72 -25.47 -3.30
CA TYR A 54 26.05 -25.38 -3.89
C TYR A 54 27.05 -26.29 -3.16
N ALA A 55 27.92 -26.94 -3.93
CA ALA A 55 29.00 -27.74 -3.37
C ALA A 55 30.04 -26.85 -2.62
N PRO A 56 30.63 -27.33 -1.51
CA PRO A 56 31.68 -26.60 -0.81
C PRO A 56 32.87 -26.29 -1.72
N ARG A 57 33.33 -25.03 -1.73
CA ARG A 57 34.52 -24.57 -2.46
C ARG A 57 35.80 -25.06 -1.77
N GLY A 58 36.14 -26.35 -1.90
CA GLY A 58 37.28 -26.95 -1.18
C GLY A 58 38.18 -27.91 -1.97
N GLY A 59 37.88 -28.21 -3.24
CA GLY A 59 38.69 -29.14 -4.04
C GLY A 59 39.83 -28.42 -4.79
N THR A 60 41.03 -29.01 -4.79
CA THR A 60 42.10 -28.58 -5.71
C THR A 60 41.65 -28.74 -7.16
N PRO A 61 42.13 -27.92 -8.12
CA PRO A 61 41.69 -27.97 -9.52
C PRO A 61 41.89 -29.34 -10.21
N HIS A 62 42.63 -30.26 -9.57
CA HIS A 62 42.85 -31.63 -10.04
C HIS A 62 41.74 -32.63 -9.65
N GLU A 63 40.82 -32.29 -8.75
CA GLU A 63 39.67 -33.14 -8.33
C GLU A 63 38.33 -32.74 -8.98
N ALA A 64 38.28 -31.64 -9.71
CA ALA A 64 37.06 -31.14 -10.38
C ALA A 64 36.65 -31.96 -11.63
N GLN A 65 37.41 -32.99 -12.01
CA GLN A 65 37.13 -33.86 -13.16
C GLN A 65 36.27 -35.08 -12.84
N ILE A 66 35.87 -35.29 -11.58
CA ILE A 66 34.97 -36.39 -11.22
C ILE A 66 33.54 -35.85 -11.14
N VAL A 67 32.68 -36.42 -11.98
CA VAL A 67 31.23 -36.29 -12.14
C VAL A 67 30.48 -35.97 -10.84
N ARG A 68 30.54 -34.74 -10.34
CA ARG A 68 29.78 -34.29 -9.17
C ARG A 68 28.93 -33.09 -9.57
N PRO A 69 27.60 -33.11 -9.31
CA PRO A 69 26.78 -31.93 -9.54
C PRO A 69 27.28 -30.81 -8.60
N LEU A 70 27.90 -29.79 -9.20
CA LEU A 70 28.39 -28.60 -8.49
C LEU A 70 27.24 -27.76 -7.92
N ARG A 71 26.03 -27.97 -8.45
CA ARG A 71 24.81 -27.26 -8.12
C ARG A 71 23.61 -28.19 -8.26
N TYR A 72 22.67 -28.10 -7.32
CA TYR A 72 21.36 -28.73 -7.42
C TYR A 72 20.27 -27.70 -7.15
N THR A 73 19.19 -27.70 -7.93
CA THR A 73 18.08 -26.77 -7.77
C THR A 73 16.78 -27.53 -7.64
N ARG A 74 16.04 -27.26 -6.57
CA ARG A 74 14.69 -27.77 -6.34
C ARG A 74 13.68 -26.64 -6.47
N ARG A 75 12.59 -26.88 -7.20
CA ARG A 75 11.48 -25.92 -7.36
C ARG A 75 10.27 -26.40 -6.61
N VAL A 76 9.69 -25.52 -5.79
CA VAL A 76 8.50 -25.81 -4.98
C VAL A 76 7.36 -24.89 -5.44
N PRO A 77 6.22 -25.44 -5.93
CA PRO A 77 5.12 -24.62 -6.40
C PRO A 77 4.40 -23.92 -5.25
N LEU A 78 4.11 -22.64 -5.45
CA LEU A 78 3.40 -21.76 -4.54
C LEU A 78 2.14 -21.20 -5.21
N LEU A 79 1.12 -20.93 -4.40
CA LEU A 79 -0.06 -20.17 -4.79
C LEU A 79 -0.18 -18.96 -3.86
N LEU A 80 0.02 -17.75 -4.42
CA LEU A 80 0.19 -16.53 -3.64
C LEU A 80 -0.99 -15.57 -3.80
N TRP A 81 -1.56 -15.15 -2.67
CA TRP A 81 -2.39 -13.94 -2.61
C TRP A 81 -1.50 -12.71 -2.54
N THR A 82 -1.87 -11.65 -3.24
CA THR A 82 -1.13 -10.37 -3.23
C THR A 82 -1.75 -9.39 -2.24
N ALA A 83 -0.92 -8.80 -1.38
CA ALA A 83 -1.29 -7.72 -0.48
C ALA A 83 -0.52 -6.45 -0.87
N VAL A 84 -1.19 -5.55 -1.60
CA VAL A 84 -0.61 -4.29 -2.11
C VAL A 84 -1.44 -3.09 -1.65
N LEU A 85 -2.75 -3.27 -1.52
CA LEU A 85 -3.67 -2.22 -1.05
C LEU A 85 -3.54 -2.05 0.48
N PRO A 86 -3.76 -0.86 1.04
CA PRO A 86 -3.42 -0.57 2.44
C PRO A 86 -4.20 -1.45 3.43
N TRP A 87 -5.48 -1.71 3.15
CA TRP A 87 -6.29 -2.64 3.95
C TRP A 87 -5.86 -4.10 3.80
N GLU A 88 -5.28 -4.50 2.67
CA GLU A 88 -4.74 -5.86 2.50
C GLU A 88 -3.43 -6.01 3.29
N VAL A 89 -2.54 -5.02 3.20
CA VAL A 89 -1.24 -5.00 3.90
C VAL A 89 -1.44 -4.95 5.41
N GLN A 90 -2.36 -4.12 5.91
CA GLN A 90 -2.64 -4.04 7.34
C GLN A 90 -3.29 -5.32 7.88
N ARG A 91 -4.15 -5.97 7.10
CA ARG A 91 -4.90 -7.14 7.53
C ARG A 91 -4.08 -8.43 7.44
N GLY A 92 -3.33 -8.62 6.35
CA GLY A 92 -2.59 -9.84 6.08
C GLY A 92 -3.45 -11.11 6.23
N LEU A 93 -2.92 -12.10 6.96
CA LEU A 93 -3.59 -13.37 7.26
C LEU A 93 -4.55 -13.32 8.48
N SER A 94 -4.82 -12.12 9.03
CA SER A 94 -5.72 -11.96 10.18
C SER A 94 -7.09 -12.59 9.95
N MET A 95 -7.51 -13.45 10.89
CA MET A 95 -8.76 -14.22 10.91
C MET A 95 -9.04 -15.01 9.63
N SER A 96 -8.00 -15.37 8.88
CA SER A 96 -8.10 -16.18 7.66
C SER A 96 -7.42 -17.54 7.86
N LEU A 97 -7.75 -18.51 7.01
CA LEU A 97 -7.07 -19.81 6.96
C LEU A 97 -6.18 -19.84 5.72
N LEU A 98 -4.96 -20.36 5.84
CA LEU A 98 -4.02 -20.49 4.74
C LEU A 98 -4.15 -21.88 4.10
N GLU A 99 -5.28 -22.11 3.45
CA GLU A 99 -5.59 -23.33 2.70
C GLU A 99 -5.78 -22.98 1.23
N PRO A 100 -5.27 -23.80 0.29
CA PRO A 100 -5.52 -23.57 -1.13
C PRO A 100 -7.02 -23.57 -1.42
N PRO A 101 -7.50 -22.80 -2.42
CA PRO A 101 -8.90 -22.83 -2.79
C PRO A 101 -9.29 -24.26 -3.19
N GLU A 102 -10.39 -24.77 -2.62
CA GLU A 102 -10.98 -26.04 -3.04
C GLU A 102 -11.22 -25.96 -4.54
N GLN A 103 -10.57 -26.83 -5.32
CA GLN A 103 -10.98 -27.04 -6.70
C GLN A 103 -12.37 -27.65 -6.61
N ASP A 104 -13.40 -26.89 -7.00
CA ASP A 104 -14.74 -27.43 -7.23
C ASP A 104 -14.57 -28.63 -8.16
N THR A 105 -14.68 -29.81 -7.58
CA THR A 105 -14.82 -31.05 -8.32
C THR A 105 -16.15 -30.91 -9.03
N VAL A 106 -16.08 -30.67 -10.34
CA VAL A 106 -17.27 -30.74 -11.19
C VAL A 106 -17.79 -32.16 -11.04
N GLU A 107 -18.89 -32.30 -10.30
CA GLU A 107 -19.62 -33.55 -10.20
C GLU A 107 -20.00 -34.00 -11.62
N ASP A 108 -19.49 -35.18 -11.94
CA ASP A 108 -19.79 -35.98 -13.11
C ASP A 108 -21.30 -36.19 -13.21
N GLY A 109 -21.93 -35.67 -14.26
CA GLY A 109 -23.38 -35.55 -14.35
C GLY A 109 -23.89 -35.48 -15.79
N CYS A 110 -24.12 -36.66 -16.37
CA CYS A 110 -24.98 -36.97 -17.51
C CYS A 110 -24.48 -36.68 -18.94
N ALA A 111 -24.01 -37.78 -19.53
CA ALA A 111 -24.04 -38.14 -20.94
C ALA A 111 -25.09 -37.42 -21.82
N GLU A 112 -24.61 -36.69 -22.83
CA GLU A 112 -25.32 -36.52 -24.10
C GLU A 112 -24.43 -37.01 -25.25
N LYS A 113 -25.07 -37.77 -26.15
CA LYS A 113 -24.48 -38.53 -27.25
C LYS A 113 -23.92 -37.61 -28.34
N PRO A 114 -22.84 -38.01 -29.05
CA PRO A 114 -22.46 -37.35 -30.29
C PRO A 114 -23.32 -37.92 -31.43
N GLU A 115 -24.09 -37.06 -32.10
CA GLU A 115 -24.62 -37.38 -33.43
C GLU A 115 -23.69 -36.84 -34.51
N ASP A 116 -23.46 -37.71 -35.49
CA ASP A 116 -22.67 -37.55 -36.69
C ASP A 116 -23.13 -36.36 -37.56
N SER A 117 -22.17 -35.64 -38.13
CA SER A 117 -22.34 -35.09 -39.48
C SER A 117 -20.99 -34.94 -40.18
N LEU A 118 -20.81 -35.81 -41.17
CA LEU A 118 -19.77 -35.86 -42.19
C LEU A 118 -19.70 -34.57 -43.03
N GLY A 119 -18.49 -34.17 -43.42
CA GLY A 119 -18.25 -33.14 -44.43
C GLY A 119 -16.77 -33.02 -44.80
N ASN A 120 -16.36 -33.75 -45.83
CA ASN A 120 -15.01 -33.92 -46.36
C ASN A 120 -14.37 -32.66 -47.00
N ASP A 121 -13.04 -32.59 -46.85
CA ASP A 121 -11.98 -32.22 -47.81
C ASP A 121 -12.10 -31.00 -48.75
N SER A 122 -11.10 -30.11 -48.72
CA SER A 122 -10.06 -30.02 -49.78
C SER A 122 -9.07 -28.82 -49.65
N LYS A 123 -7.78 -29.16 -49.74
CA LYS A 123 -6.68 -28.47 -50.47
C LYS A 123 -6.02 -27.18 -49.95
N ALA A 124 -4.80 -27.38 -49.45
CA ALA A 124 -3.51 -26.76 -49.80
C ALA A 124 -3.47 -25.46 -50.64
N ALA A 125 -2.73 -24.46 -50.12
CA ALA A 125 -1.85 -23.60 -50.91
C ALA A 125 -0.74 -23.01 -50.03
N VAL A 126 0.51 -23.28 -50.44
CA VAL A 126 1.78 -22.72 -49.96
C VAL A 126 2.08 -21.42 -50.74
N LYS A 127 2.62 -20.40 -50.07
CA LYS A 127 3.40 -19.25 -50.61
C LYS A 127 4.27 -18.73 -49.45
N GLU A 128 5.59 -18.95 -49.42
CA GLU A 128 6.67 -18.11 -50.01
C GLU A 128 6.45 -16.62 -49.68
N GLU A 129 7.12 -16.12 -48.63
CA GLU A 129 8.44 -15.44 -48.62
C GLU A 129 8.36 -13.98 -49.07
N GLU A 130 8.54 -13.06 -48.12
CA GLU A 130 9.18 -11.75 -48.33
C GLU A 130 9.98 -11.42 -47.05
N GLU A 131 11.31 -11.48 -47.19
CA GLU A 131 12.30 -11.06 -46.21
C GLU A 131 12.39 -9.52 -46.21
N GLU A 132 12.13 -8.87 -45.07
CA GLU A 132 12.58 -7.50 -44.83
C GLU A 132 13.86 -7.54 -43.97
N GLU A 133 14.94 -7.05 -44.56
CA GLU A 133 16.29 -6.92 -44.01
C GLU A 133 16.31 -6.01 -42.76
N ASP A 134 16.89 -6.51 -41.67
CA ASP A 134 17.22 -5.73 -40.46
C ASP A 134 18.47 -4.84 -40.73
N PRO A 135 18.36 -3.50 -40.66
CA PRO A 135 19.46 -2.59 -40.93
C PRO A 135 20.43 -2.41 -39.73
N PHE A 136 20.28 -3.16 -38.64
CA PHE A 136 21.23 -3.16 -37.51
C PHE A 136 21.78 -4.55 -37.25
N GLY A 137 22.64 -5.02 -38.16
CA GLY A 137 23.43 -6.23 -37.98
C GLY A 137 24.17 -6.28 -36.64
N VAL A 138 23.60 -7.00 -35.68
CA VAL A 138 24.26 -7.50 -34.48
C VAL A 138 24.05 -9.01 -34.46
N VAL A 139 25.02 -9.72 -35.05
CA VAL A 139 25.15 -11.16 -34.97
C VAL A 139 25.24 -11.56 -33.50
N SER A 140 24.22 -12.25 -33.00
CA SER A 140 24.24 -12.91 -31.68
C SER A 140 24.22 -14.42 -31.86
N ASP A 141 25.26 -14.95 -32.51
CA ASP A 141 25.64 -16.35 -32.32
C ASP A 141 26.35 -16.46 -30.98
N PHE A 142 25.61 -16.72 -29.90
CA PHE A 142 26.19 -17.29 -28.69
C PHE A 142 25.90 -18.78 -28.66
N SER A 143 26.77 -19.51 -29.36
CA SER A 143 27.03 -20.93 -29.14
C SER A 143 27.23 -21.18 -27.64
N ARG A 144 26.32 -21.96 -27.05
CA ARG A 144 26.51 -22.65 -25.78
C ARG A 144 27.67 -23.64 -25.94
N THR A 145 28.88 -23.20 -25.64
CA THR A 145 30.03 -24.08 -25.36
C THR A 145 30.97 -23.41 -24.36
N SER A 146 30.71 -23.61 -23.06
CA SER A 146 31.77 -23.81 -22.07
C SER A 146 31.21 -24.54 -20.84
N GLU A 147 31.54 -25.83 -20.82
CA GLU A 147 31.59 -26.81 -19.74
C GLU A 147 31.26 -26.33 -18.31
N GLY A 148 30.03 -26.66 -17.91
CA GLY A 148 29.65 -26.94 -16.52
C GLY A 148 28.43 -27.84 -16.59
N LEU A 149 28.54 -29.10 -16.14
CA LEU A 149 27.44 -30.06 -16.15
C LEU A 149 26.23 -29.49 -15.38
N VAL A 150 25.22 -29.02 -16.09
CA VAL A 150 23.87 -28.83 -15.55
C VAL A 150 23.17 -30.17 -15.72
N CYS A 151 23.11 -30.96 -14.65
CA CYS A 151 22.27 -32.16 -14.61
C CYS A 151 20.82 -31.74 -14.33
N ASP A 152 20.08 -31.36 -15.36
CA ASP A 152 18.62 -31.46 -15.34
C ASP A 152 18.26 -32.93 -15.61
N ILE A 153 18.27 -33.76 -14.56
CA ILE A 153 17.80 -35.15 -14.66
C ILE A 153 16.29 -35.14 -14.35
N PRO A 154 15.40 -35.47 -15.32
CA PRO A 154 14.03 -35.78 -14.98
C PRO A 154 14.04 -37.09 -14.18
N ALA A 155 13.62 -37.01 -12.91
CA ALA A 155 13.40 -38.21 -12.11
C ALA A 155 12.31 -39.06 -12.78
N SER A 156 12.72 -40.13 -13.46
CA SER A 156 11.83 -41.21 -13.88
C SER A 156 11.35 -41.95 -12.63
N GLY A 157 10.29 -41.44 -12.04
CA GLY A 157 9.49 -42.04 -10.99
C GLY A 157 8.18 -41.28 -10.96
N THR A 158 7.06 -42.00 -10.98
CA THR A 158 5.68 -41.47 -11.07
C THR A 158 5.51 -40.13 -10.33
N VAL A 159 5.57 -39.02 -11.08
CA VAL A 159 5.54 -37.67 -10.51
C VAL A 159 4.09 -37.38 -10.09
N VAL A 160 3.79 -37.64 -8.82
CA VAL A 160 2.70 -36.94 -8.16
C VAL A 160 3.12 -35.48 -8.15
N THR A 161 2.52 -34.66 -9.00
CA THR A 161 2.74 -33.21 -8.99
C THR A 161 2.39 -32.70 -7.59
N PRO A 162 3.35 -32.14 -6.85
CA PRO A 162 3.08 -31.67 -5.49
C PRO A 162 2.03 -30.56 -5.56
N SER A 163 0.97 -30.68 -4.74
CA SER A 163 -0.04 -29.63 -4.62
C SER A 163 0.62 -28.31 -4.23
N PRO A 164 0.24 -27.18 -4.86
CA PRO A 164 0.86 -25.89 -4.58
C PRO A 164 0.66 -25.49 -3.12
N THR A 165 1.73 -25.00 -2.49
CA THR A 165 1.64 -24.49 -1.11
C THR A 165 1.09 -23.07 -1.11
N ALA A 166 0.09 -22.81 -0.29
CA ALA A 166 -0.54 -21.51 -0.16
C ALA A 166 0.37 -20.50 0.57
N GLY A 167 0.34 -19.24 0.16
CA GLY A 167 1.11 -18.16 0.78
C GLY A 167 0.54 -16.77 0.47
N MET A 168 1.06 -15.74 1.15
CA MET A 168 0.70 -14.34 0.92
C MET A 168 1.96 -13.52 0.67
N LEU A 169 1.93 -12.69 -0.38
CA LEU A 169 3.02 -11.80 -0.76
C LEU A 169 2.64 -10.34 -0.49
N PHE A 170 3.40 -9.69 0.38
CA PHE A 170 3.27 -8.27 0.70
C PHE A 170 4.29 -7.46 -0.10
N VAL A 171 3.86 -6.30 -0.59
CA VAL A 171 4.73 -5.29 -1.22
C VAL A 171 4.73 -4.03 -0.36
N MET A 172 5.86 -3.77 0.30
CA MET A 172 6.04 -2.63 1.20
C MET A 172 6.55 -1.41 0.44
N SER A 173 6.18 -0.22 0.90
CA SER A 173 6.71 1.02 0.32
C SER A 173 8.18 1.24 0.73
N PRO A 174 8.95 2.00 -0.07
CA PRO A 174 10.34 2.32 0.27
C PRO A 174 10.47 3.07 1.59
N GLU A 175 9.49 3.92 1.93
CA GLU A 175 9.45 4.64 3.21
C GLU A 175 9.36 3.66 4.37
N SER A 176 8.40 2.73 4.34
CA SER A 176 8.24 1.71 5.38
C SER A 176 9.47 0.79 5.49
N ALA A 177 10.07 0.39 4.36
CA ALA A 177 11.30 -0.40 4.38
C ALA A 177 12.47 0.36 5.03
N SER A 178 12.55 1.68 4.82
CA SER A 178 13.60 2.53 5.38
C SER A 178 13.49 2.77 6.89
N GLU A 179 12.27 2.69 7.44
CA GLU A 179 11.99 2.80 8.87
C GLU A 179 12.28 1.50 9.64
N GLY A 180 12.35 0.37 8.93
CA GLY A 180 12.50 -0.96 9.49
C GLY A 180 11.17 -1.71 9.55
N LEU A 181 11.09 -2.83 8.83
CA LEU A 181 9.88 -3.64 8.75
C LEU A 181 9.65 -4.42 10.06
N HIS A 182 8.44 -4.28 10.61
CA HIS A 182 7.99 -5.02 11.78
C HIS A 182 6.62 -5.63 11.50
N PHE A 183 6.56 -6.95 11.50
CA PHE A 183 5.32 -7.72 11.37
C PHE A 183 4.92 -8.26 12.73
N TRP A 184 3.62 -8.39 12.98
CA TRP A 184 3.09 -8.91 14.24
C TRP A 184 2.00 -9.94 13.97
N SER A 185 1.78 -10.85 14.92
CA SER A 185 0.85 -11.97 14.80
C SER A 185 -0.61 -11.55 15.04
N GLY A 186 -1.06 -10.48 14.40
CA GLY A 186 -2.39 -9.91 14.57
C GLY A 186 -3.47 -10.84 14.06
N GLY A 187 -4.38 -11.28 14.94
CA GLY A 187 -5.53 -12.10 14.57
C GLY A 187 -5.25 -13.41 13.80
N ILE A 188 -4.00 -13.87 13.67
CA ILE A 188 -3.69 -15.11 12.92
C ILE A 188 -4.18 -16.35 13.67
N ASN A 189 -4.63 -17.35 12.94
CA ASN A 189 -5.22 -18.57 13.50
C ASN A 189 -4.20 -19.70 13.71
N TYR A 190 -3.09 -19.68 12.96
CA TYR A 190 -2.05 -20.71 12.94
C TYR A 190 -0.66 -20.09 12.91
N PRO A 191 0.39 -20.82 13.34
CA PRO A 191 1.77 -20.39 13.18
C PRO A 191 2.14 -20.26 11.70
N ILE A 192 2.92 -19.21 11.37
CA ILE A 192 3.37 -18.92 10.00
C ILE A 192 4.88 -18.68 9.96
N ASP A 193 5.49 -18.99 8.82
CA ASP A 193 6.86 -18.57 8.49
C ASP A 193 6.81 -17.28 7.68
N ILE A 194 7.77 -16.40 7.94
CA ILE A 194 7.93 -15.11 7.26
C ILE A 194 9.32 -15.03 6.64
N ALA A 195 9.37 -14.81 5.33
CA ALA A 195 10.59 -14.53 4.58
C ALA A 195 10.62 -13.07 4.11
N PHE A 196 11.72 -12.39 4.42
CA PHE A 196 12.03 -11.04 3.98
C PHE A 196 12.85 -11.11 2.70
N ILE A 197 12.33 -10.54 1.62
CA ILE A 197 12.82 -10.73 0.25
C ILE A 197 13.24 -9.38 -0.36
N THR A 198 14.38 -9.41 -1.05
CA THR A 198 14.92 -8.27 -1.80
C THR A 198 15.04 -8.64 -3.27
N ALA A 199 14.71 -7.70 -4.15
CA ALA A 199 14.98 -7.82 -5.58
C ALA A 199 16.47 -7.46 -5.84
N LEU A 200 17.26 -8.45 -6.24
CA LEU A 200 18.69 -8.31 -6.47
C LEU A 200 19.02 -8.42 -7.97
N GLU A 201 19.85 -7.51 -8.44
CA GLU A 201 20.47 -7.60 -9.76
C GLU A 201 21.83 -8.29 -9.66
N PRO A 202 22.21 -9.12 -10.66
CA PRO A 202 23.56 -9.64 -10.77
C PRO A 202 24.61 -8.53 -10.73
N VAL A 203 25.81 -8.84 -10.21
CA VAL A 203 26.92 -7.87 -10.07
C VAL A 203 27.27 -7.18 -11.41
N ALA A 204 27.09 -7.87 -12.54
CA ALA A 204 27.31 -7.29 -13.87
C ALA A 204 26.30 -6.20 -14.25
N THR A 205 25.04 -6.34 -13.80
CA THR A 205 23.92 -5.42 -14.11
C THR A 205 23.57 -4.49 -12.94
N SER A 206 24.28 -4.61 -11.81
CA SER A 206 24.13 -3.74 -10.64
C SER A 206 25.00 -2.48 -10.70
N THR A 207 25.67 -2.20 -11.82
CA THR A 207 26.50 -1.00 -11.97
C THR A 207 25.66 0.28 -12.13
N ASP A 208 26.24 1.43 -11.79
CA ASP A 208 25.54 2.73 -11.84
C ASP A 208 24.98 3.06 -13.23
N SER A 209 25.69 2.66 -14.30
CA SER A 209 25.24 2.83 -15.68
C SER A 209 23.90 2.14 -15.95
N PHE A 210 23.77 0.86 -15.56
CA PHE A 210 22.50 0.13 -15.71
C PHE A 210 21.41 0.68 -14.79
N SER A 211 21.78 1.11 -13.58
CA SER A 211 20.84 1.76 -12.67
C SER A 211 20.29 3.08 -13.24
N GLU A 212 21.12 3.89 -13.89
CA GLU A 212 20.66 5.08 -14.62
C GLU A 212 19.77 4.74 -15.82
N LEU A 213 20.10 3.70 -16.59
CA LEU A 213 19.27 3.24 -17.70
C LEU A 213 17.89 2.77 -17.23
N ARG A 214 17.84 1.98 -16.15
CA ARG A 214 16.57 1.58 -15.50
C ARG A 214 15.77 2.80 -15.08
N ARG A 215 16.39 3.75 -14.38
CA ARG A 215 15.73 5.00 -13.94
C ARG A 215 15.17 5.81 -15.11
N LYS A 216 15.93 5.96 -16.20
CA LYS A 216 15.47 6.66 -17.41
C LYS A 216 14.29 5.93 -18.07
N ARG A 217 14.38 4.60 -18.21
CA ARG A 217 13.30 3.77 -18.78
C ARG A 217 12.02 3.87 -17.96
N ILE A 218 12.15 3.77 -16.64
CA ILE A 218 11.05 3.88 -15.69
C ILE A 218 10.38 5.26 -15.78
N ASN A 219 11.18 6.33 -15.76
CA ASN A 219 10.65 7.69 -15.85
C ASN A 219 10.02 7.99 -17.21
N ALA A 220 10.44 7.30 -18.27
CA ALA A 220 9.85 7.40 -19.60
C ALA A 220 8.60 6.52 -19.78
N ALA A 221 8.45 5.47 -18.98
CA ALA A 221 7.34 4.53 -19.10
C ALA A 221 6.04 5.14 -18.57
N SER A 222 4.96 5.08 -19.36
CA SER A 222 3.60 5.41 -18.94
C SER A 222 2.96 4.24 -18.18
N SER A 223 3.62 3.78 -17.12
CA SER A 223 3.22 2.59 -16.38
C SER A 223 1.90 2.76 -15.63
N GLY A 224 1.44 3.99 -15.40
CA GLY A 224 0.15 4.30 -14.77
C GLY A 224 0.11 4.08 -13.26
N TYR A 225 1.23 3.75 -12.63
CA TYR A 225 1.40 3.69 -11.18
C TYR A 225 2.54 4.62 -10.74
N ASP A 226 2.53 5.03 -9.47
CA ASP A 226 3.58 5.86 -8.90
C ASP A 226 4.85 5.04 -8.68
N VAL A 227 5.86 5.25 -9.53
CA VAL A 227 7.08 4.46 -9.49
C VAL A 227 7.99 4.82 -8.31
N SER A 228 7.79 5.99 -7.70
CA SER A 228 8.53 6.32 -6.48
C SER A 228 8.15 5.39 -5.32
N ARG A 229 6.91 4.89 -5.32
CA ARG A 229 6.36 3.99 -4.31
C ARG A 229 6.40 2.52 -4.74
N PHE A 230 6.08 2.22 -6.00
CA PHE A 230 5.97 0.86 -6.49
C PHE A 230 7.03 0.55 -7.55
N PHE A 231 7.82 -0.48 -7.31
CA PHE A 231 8.83 -0.97 -8.25
C PHE A 231 9.84 0.10 -8.73
N PRO A 232 10.46 0.89 -7.83
CA PRO A 232 11.41 1.95 -8.17
C PRO A 232 12.64 1.47 -8.94
N ASP A 233 12.97 0.17 -8.84
CA ASP A 233 14.10 -0.45 -9.53
C ASP A 233 13.67 -1.14 -10.83
N GLY A 234 12.38 -1.14 -11.17
CA GLY A 234 11.85 -1.82 -12.35
C GLY A 234 11.95 -3.33 -12.26
N GLU A 235 11.90 -3.88 -11.04
CA GLU A 235 12.14 -5.30 -10.76
C GLU A 235 11.08 -6.25 -11.34
N LEU A 236 9.95 -5.77 -11.84
CA LEU A 236 8.98 -6.62 -12.55
C LEU A 236 9.31 -6.78 -14.05
N ASP A 237 10.10 -5.86 -14.61
CA ASP A 237 10.39 -5.79 -16.04
C ASP A 237 11.87 -6.10 -16.35
N SER A 238 12.74 -6.08 -15.33
CA SER A 238 14.13 -6.52 -15.48
C SER A 238 14.16 -8.05 -15.67
N PRO A 239 14.81 -8.56 -16.74
CA PRO A 239 14.88 -10.00 -16.99
C PRO A 239 15.91 -10.71 -16.11
N THR A 240 16.85 -9.98 -15.51
CA THR A 240 17.98 -10.52 -14.74
C THR A 240 17.78 -10.49 -13.24
N VAL A 241 16.73 -9.81 -12.76
CA VAL A 241 16.47 -9.64 -11.34
C VAL A 241 16.02 -10.95 -10.68
N ALA A 242 16.53 -11.20 -9.48
CA ALA A 242 16.16 -12.33 -8.65
C ALA A 242 15.58 -11.85 -7.33
N PHE A 243 14.45 -12.42 -6.91
CA PHE A 243 13.85 -12.11 -5.61
C PHE A 243 14.43 -13.06 -4.55
N ALA A 244 15.50 -12.63 -3.88
CA ALA A 244 16.25 -13.45 -2.95
C ALA A 244 15.78 -13.26 -1.50
N VAL A 245 15.61 -14.37 -0.76
CA VAL A 245 15.32 -14.34 0.67
C VAL A 245 16.58 -13.89 1.43
N GLN A 246 16.49 -12.76 2.13
CA GLN A 246 17.59 -12.16 2.88
C GLN A 246 17.54 -12.52 4.37
N SER A 247 16.35 -12.62 4.93
CA SER A 247 16.12 -12.94 6.33
C SER A 247 14.86 -13.79 6.47
N HIS A 248 14.80 -14.62 7.51
CA HIS A 248 13.61 -15.39 7.85
C HIS A 248 13.29 -15.25 9.34
N SER A 249 12.00 -15.34 9.67
CA SER A 249 11.51 -15.45 11.03
C SER A 249 10.20 -16.24 11.00
N TYR A 250 9.55 -16.36 12.15
CA TYR A 250 8.24 -16.97 12.30
C TYR A 250 7.37 -16.13 13.21
N LEU A 251 6.05 -16.34 13.13
CA LEU A 251 5.05 -15.78 14.02
C LEU A 251 4.15 -16.89 14.55
N ASP A 252 3.90 -16.87 15.86
CA ASP A 252 2.96 -17.77 16.53
C ASP A 252 1.65 -17.01 16.83
N PRO A 253 0.48 -17.67 16.75
CA PRO A 253 -0.79 -17.02 17.06
C PRO A 253 -0.90 -16.68 18.55
N PHE A 254 -1.53 -15.55 18.85
CA PHE A 254 -1.90 -15.22 20.23
C PHE A 254 -2.84 -16.29 20.79
N PRO A 255 -2.72 -16.68 22.08
CA PRO A 255 -3.52 -17.76 22.67
C PRO A 255 -5.04 -17.62 22.52
N ARG A 256 -5.56 -16.39 22.44
CA ARG A 256 -7.01 -16.13 22.27
C ARG A 256 -7.52 -16.47 20.87
N CYS A 257 -6.66 -16.36 19.86
CA CYS A 257 -6.95 -16.57 18.44
C CYS A 257 -6.48 -17.95 17.95
N ASP A 258 -5.56 -18.57 18.68
CA ASP A 258 -4.97 -19.86 18.34
C ASP A 258 -6.04 -20.97 18.30
N ALA A 259 -6.36 -21.43 17.10
CA ALA A 259 -7.31 -22.51 16.88
C ALA A 259 -6.78 -23.85 17.39
N THR A 260 -5.45 -24.03 17.40
CA THR A 260 -4.79 -25.28 17.79
C THR A 260 -4.77 -25.47 19.31
N SER A 261 -4.48 -24.40 20.06
CA SER A 261 -4.49 -24.45 21.54
C SER A 261 -5.88 -24.73 22.13
N ARG A 262 -6.97 -24.39 21.43
CA ARG A 262 -8.33 -24.74 21.86
C ARG A 262 -8.65 -26.24 21.74
N ALA A 263 -7.93 -26.96 20.86
CA ALA A 263 -8.17 -28.38 20.60
C ALA A 263 -7.42 -29.30 21.57
N THR A 264 -6.25 -28.89 22.06
CA THR A 264 -5.37 -29.78 22.85
C THR A 264 -5.41 -29.56 24.36
N GLY A 265 -6.00 -28.48 24.88
CA GLY A 265 -6.22 -28.29 26.33
C GLY A 265 -4.96 -28.27 27.20
N ASP A 266 -3.78 -28.33 26.58
CA ASP A 266 -2.51 -28.50 27.27
C ASP A 266 -1.79 -27.15 27.33
N GLY A 267 -1.29 -26.83 28.52
CA GLY A 267 -0.59 -25.58 28.81
C GLY A 267 0.77 -25.55 28.12
N ILE A 268 0.78 -25.27 26.82
CA ILE A 268 2.00 -25.10 26.04
C ILE A 268 2.76 -23.89 26.60
N ASP A 269 4.02 -24.13 26.96
CA ASP A 269 4.97 -23.16 27.52
C ASP A 269 5.00 -21.86 26.69
N THR A 270 4.45 -20.78 27.25
CA THR A 270 4.33 -19.48 26.58
C THR A 270 5.65 -18.73 26.45
N SER A 271 6.73 -19.23 27.08
CA SER A 271 8.02 -18.54 27.16
C SER A 271 8.82 -18.53 25.84
N ALA A 272 8.50 -19.44 24.91
CA ALA A 272 9.21 -19.57 23.63
C ALA A 272 8.45 -18.98 22.42
N ARG A 273 7.21 -18.50 22.59
CA ARG A 273 6.39 -17.99 21.47
C ARG A 273 6.85 -16.61 21.00
N ARG A 274 6.85 -16.40 19.69
CA ARG A 274 7.24 -15.12 19.07
C ARG A 274 6.05 -14.50 18.34
N TYR A 275 5.65 -13.29 18.77
CA TYR A 275 4.51 -12.55 18.22
C TYR A 275 4.91 -11.41 17.28
N THR A 276 6.21 -11.13 17.15
CA THR A 276 6.75 -10.10 16.28
C THR A 276 7.91 -10.63 15.44
N ALA A 277 8.01 -10.16 14.20
CA ALA A 277 9.04 -10.55 13.25
C ALA A 277 9.64 -9.31 12.59
N GLN A 278 10.96 -9.27 12.52
CA GLN A 278 11.74 -8.23 11.86
C GLN A 278 12.90 -8.89 11.10
N PRO A 279 13.42 -8.27 10.03
CA PRO A 279 14.63 -8.76 9.39
C PRO A 279 15.80 -8.71 10.38
N VAL A 280 16.69 -9.69 10.35
CA VAL A 280 17.89 -9.76 11.21
C VAL A 280 19.10 -10.08 10.35
N GLY A 281 20.27 -9.57 10.74
CA GLY A 281 21.55 -9.90 10.08
C GLY A 281 21.85 -9.08 8.83
N LEU A 282 21.07 -8.03 8.56
CA LEU A 282 21.26 -7.15 7.40
C LEU A 282 22.01 -5.87 7.79
N SER A 283 22.76 -5.32 6.84
CA SER A 283 23.32 -3.97 6.89
C SER A 283 22.24 -2.91 6.62
N LYS A 284 22.49 -1.65 6.99
CA LYS A 284 21.52 -0.55 6.81
C LYS A 284 21.07 -0.37 5.35
N ASP A 285 21.96 -0.62 4.40
CA ASP A 285 21.64 -0.49 2.98
C ASP A 285 20.81 -1.67 2.47
N GLU A 286 21.06 -2.88 2.98
CA GLU A 286 20.26 -4.07 2.68
C GLU A 286 18.84 -3.97 3.25
N TYR A 287 18.66 -3.38 4.44
CA TYR A 287 17.33 -3.13 5.00
C TYR A 287 16.44 -2.31 4.07
N ARG A 288 16.99 -1.33 3.34
CA ARG A 288 16.23 -0.51 2.38
C ARG A 288 15.80 -1.31 1.16
N GLY A 289 16.54 -2.35 0.79
CA GLY A 289 16.21 -3.23 -0.33
C GLY A 289 15.09 -4.23 -0.03
N VAL A 290 14.87 -4.57 1.25
CA VAL A 290 13.82 -5.50 1.67
C VAL A 290 12.45 -4.84 1.53
N ARG A 291 11.77 -5.12 0.42
CA ARG A 291 10.44 -4.57 0.11
C ARG A 291 9.36 -5.63 -0.06
N TYR A 292 9.76 -6.90 -0.12
CA TYR A 292 8.84 -8.01 -0.32
C TYR A 292 8.84 -8.89 0.93
N VAL A 293 7.65 -9.30 1.37
CA VAL A 293 7.51 -10.23 2.49
C VAL A 293 6.61 -11.38 2.07
N LEU A 294 7.08 -12.60 2.28
CA LEU A 294 6.36 -13.82 1.95
C LEU A 294 5.95 -14.51 3.25
N GLU A 295 4.65 -14.61 3.50
CA GLU A 295 4.07 -15.39 4.60
C GLU A 295 3.59 -16.75 4.08
N THR A 296 3.98 -17.83 4.75
CA THR A 296 3.64 -19.22 4.37
C THR A 296 3.40 -20.09 5.61
N ARG A 297 3.04 -21.37 5.41
CA ARG A 297 2.91 -22.29 6.55
C ARG A 297 4.22 -22.40 7.33
N ARG A 298 4.09 -22.61 8.64
CA ARG A 298 5.24 -22.84 9.52
C ARG A 298 6.07 -24.04 9.06
N HIS A 299 7.39 -23.92 9.15
CA HIS A 299 8.43 -24.86 8.73
C HIS A 299 8.56 -25.07 7.23
N PHE A 300 7.85 -24.31 6.39
CA PHE A 300 7.87 -24.47 4.93
C PHE A 300 9.28 -24.37 4.36
N LEU A 301 10.03 -23.33 4.71
CA LEU A 301 11.39 -23.12 4.20
C LEU A 301 12.35 -24.20 4.69
N GLY A 302 12.26 -24.56 5.98
CA GLY A 302 13.08 -25.61 6.57
C GLY A 302 12.84 -26.96 5.90
N GLU A 303 11.59 -27.32 5.66
CA GLU A 303 11.23 -28.55 4.95
C GLU A 303 11.71 -28.53 3.49
N ALA A 304 11.51 -27.42 2.77
CA ALA A 304 11.97 -27.28 1.38
C ALA A 304 13.49 -27.44 1.27
N ILE A 305 14.25 -26.81 2.16
CA ILE A 305 15.72 -26.91 2.23
C ILE A 305 16.15 -28.33 2.59
N ASN A 306 15.56 -28.93 3.62
CA ASN A 306 15.91 -30.28 4.06
C ASN A 306 15.72 -31.30 2.95
N ILE A 307 14.61 -31.23 2.21
CA ILE A 307 14.38 -32.15 1.11
C ILE A 307 15.34 -31.88 -0.05
N ALA A 308 15.65 -30.61 -0.38
CA ALA A 308 16.65 -30.29 -1.40
C ALA A 308 18.04 -30.83 -1.04
N LEU A 309 18.44 -30.74 0.25
CA LEU A 309 19.69 -31.32 0.75
C LEU A 309 19.68 -32.85 0.69
N GLN A 310 18.54 -33.50 0.99
CA GLN A 310 18.38 -34.95 0.87
C GLN A 310 18.52 -35.41 -0.58
N GLU A 311 17.80 -34.78 -1.51
CA GLU A 311 17.87 -35.05 -2.94
C GLU A 311 19.29 -34.82 -3.48
N TYR A 312 19.96 -33.74 -3.07
CA TYR A 312 21.36 -33.48 -3.41
C TYR A 312 22.30 -34.57 -2.88
N SER A 313 22.12 -35.00 -1.63
CA SER A 313 22.94 -36.06 -1.03
C SER A 313 22.73 -37.43 -1.71
N ALA A 314 21.52 -37.70 -2.20
CA ALA A 314 21.21 -38.90 -2.95
C ALA A 314 21.89 -38.90 -4.32
N LEU A 315 21.89 -37.74 -5.01
CA LEU A 315 22.62 -37.56 -6.27
C LEU A 315 24.13 -37.78 -6.08
N LEU A 316 24.72 -37.23 -5.01
CA LEU A 316 26.15 -37.45 -4.70
C LEU A 316 26.47 -38.93 -4.46
N LYS A 317 25.63 -39.66 -3.71
CA LYS A 317 25.82 -41.10 -3.48
C LYS A 317 25.71 -41.92 -4.77
N SER A 318 24.74 -41.59 -5.63
CA SER A 318 24.57 -42.28 -6.91
C SER A 318 25.73 -42.05 -7.90
N ALA A 319 26.41 -40.90 -7.80
CA ALA A 319 27.57 -40.59 -8.63
C ALA A 319 28.85 -41.33 -8.19
N ASP A 320 29.01 -41.60 -6.89
CA ASP A 320 30.15 -42.37 -6.36
C ASP A 320 30.02 -43.90 -6.62
N GLU A 321 28.85 -44.39 -7.06
CA GLU A 321 28.56 -45.81 -7.36
C GLU A 321 28.70 -46.20 -8.86
N ALA A 322 29.53 -45.48 -9.63
CA ALA A 322 29.83 -45.85 -11.03
C ALA A 322 30.53 -47.24 -11.14
N PRO A 323 30.29 -48.03 -12.21
CA PRO A 323 30.48 -49.49 -12.23
C PRO A 323 31.92 -50.00 -12.43
N ASP A 324 32.94 -49.15 -12.39
CA ASP A 324 34.33 -49.60 -12.49
C ASP A 324 34.93 -49.82 -11.10
N GLY A 325 34.86 -51.07 -10.66
CA GLY A 325 35.28 -51.58 -9.34
C GLY A 325 36.76 -51.39 -9.01
N ARG A 326 37.18 -50.16 -8.73
CA ARG A 326 38.36 -49.86 -7.93
C ARG A 326 37.96 -49.02 -6.72
N ALA A 327 37.59 -49.74 -5.67
CA ALA A 327 37.53 -49.20 -4.32
C ALA A 327 38.96 -48.83 -3.85
N THR A 328 39.40 -47.61 -4.14
CA THR A 328 40.46 -46.96 -3.35
C THR A 328 39.77 -46.05 -2.36
N GLY A 329 39.72 -46.51 -1.12
CA GLY A 329 39.01 -45.86 -0.03
C GLY A 329 39.54 -44.47 0.29
N THR A 330 38.64 -43.59 0.72
CA THR A 330 38.61 -43.02 2.08
C THR A 330 37.23 -42.39 2.26
N PRO A 331 36.43 -42.73 3.30
CA PRO A 331 35.15 -42.09 3.53
C PRO A 331 35.39 -40.69 4.12
N MET A 332 35.51 -39.68 3.27
CA MET A 332 35.44 -38.26 3.65
C MET A 332 33.99 -37.90 3.99
N SER A 333 33.47 -38.49 5.08
CA SER A 333 32.12 -38.29 5.60
C SER A 333 31.96 -37.02 6.46
N LYS A 334 32.94 -36.09 6.45
CA LYS A 334 32.99 -34.98 7.40
C LYS A 334 32.78 -33.57 6.82
N SER A 335 32.73 -33.37 5.50
CA SER A 335 32.60 -32.00 4.91
C SER A 335 31.24 -31.67 4.28
N LEU A 336 30.25 -32.56 4.35
CA LEU A 336 28.88 -32.27 3.85
C LEU A 336 28.15 -31.17 4.63
N ASN A 337 28.71 -30.72 5.76
CA ASN A 337 28.13 -29.66 6.59
C ASN A 337 28.47 -28.22 6.12
N GLU A 338 29.26 -28.06 5.05
CA GLU A 338 29.69 -26.75 4.53
C GLU A 338 29.06 -26.41 3.16
N GLY A 339 27.83 -26.85 2.92
CA GLY A 339 27.07 -26.48 1.71
C GLY A 339 26.41 -25.10 1.85
N GLU A 340 26.56 -24.25 0.83
CA GLU A 340 25.83 -22.98 0.74
C GLU A 340 24.46 -23.24 0.10
N VAL A 341 23.41 -22.61 0.65
CA VAL A 341 22.04 -22.72 0.13
C VAL A 341 21.52 -21.33 -0.20
N THR A 342 20.99 -21.17 -1.41
CA THR A 342 20.32 -19.93 -1.85
C THR A 342 18.85 -20.22 -2.11
N VAL A 343 17.98 -19.34 -1.60
CA VAL A 343 16.53 -19.44 -1.76
C VAL A 343 16.02 -18.22 -2.53
N LEU A 344 15.40 -18.47 -3.68
CA LEU A 344 14.87 -17.46 -4.59
C LEU A 344 13.37 -17.67 -4.80
N LEU A 345 12.63 -16.57 -4.94
CA LEU A 345 11.23 -16.56 -5.34
C LEU A 345 11.11 -16.19 -6.83
N GLU A 346 10.50 -17.05 -7.61
CA GLU A 346 10.22 -16.81 -9.03
C GLU A 346 8.73 -16.47 -9.19
N LEU A 347 8.46 -15.24 -9.65
CA LEU A 347 7.09 -14.75 -9.86
C LEU A 347 6.62 -15.12 -11.27
N SER A 348 5.44 -15.74 -11.39
CA SER A 348 4.82 -15.97 -12.70
C SER A 348 4.41 -14.66 -13.38
N ASP A 349 4.27 -14.67 -14.71
CA ASP A 349 3.82 -13.49 -15.46
C ASP A 349 2.43 -13.02 -15.04
N ALA A 350 1.53 -13.96 -14.68
CA ALA A 350 0.21 -13.65 -14.16
C ALA A 350 0.29 -12.91 -12.81
N LEU A 351 1.16 -13.36 -11.90
CA LEU A 351 1.40 -12.69 -10.62
C LEU A 351 2.06 -11.31 -10.81
N LYS A 352 3.04 -11.18 -11.71
CA LYS A 352 3.63 -9.87 -12.06
C LYS A 352 2.58 -8.92 -12.62
N SER A 353 1.69 -9.40 -13.50
CA SER A 353 0.59 -8.62 -14.06
C SER A 353 -0.37 -8.15 -12.97
N GLU A 354 -0.77 -9.03 -12.05
CA GLU A 354 -1.63 -8.68 -10.92
C GLU A 354 -1.00 -7.59 -10.05
N LEU A 355 0.30 -7.72 -9.73
CA LEU A 355 1.03 -6.73 -8.92
C LEU A 355 1.05 -5.35 -9.60
N ARG A 356 1.26 -5.29 -10.93
CA ARG A 356 1.20 -4.03 -11.69
C ARG A 356 -0.20 -3.43 -11.67
N GLU A 357 -1.24 -4.24 -11.91
CA GLU A 357 -2.62 -3.77 -11.93
C GLU A 357 -3.09 -3.29 -10.55
N LYS A 358 -2.70 -3.97 -9.46
CA LYS A 358 -2.96 -3.49 -8.10
C LYS A 358 -2.21 -2.19 -7.78
N ALA A 359 -0.97 -2.03 -8.23
CA ALA A 359 -0.22 -0.77 -8.07
C ALA A 359 -0.85 0.39 -8.86
N ARG A 360 -1.37 0.13 -10.07
CA ARG A 360 -2.15 1.08 -10.87
C ARG A 360 -3.44 1.46 -10.16
N LEU A 361 -4.17 0.46 -9.64
CA LEU A 361 -5.39 0.69 -8.88
C LEU A 361 -5.11 1.51 -7.62
N TYR A 362 -4.05 1.20 -6.86
CA TYR A 362 -3.66 2.01 -5.72
C TYR A 362 -3.45 3.47 -6.11
N THR A 363 -2.63 3.72 -7.12
CA THR A 363 -2.25 5.08 -7.53
C THR A 363 -3.44 5.87 -8.06
N ASN A 364 -4.27 5.24 -8.90
CA ASN A 364 -5.34 5.95 -9.62
C ASN A 364 -6.68 5.96 -8.87
N TYR A 365 -6.87 5.09 -7.89
CA TYR A 365 -8.13 4.98 -7.14
C TYR A 365 -7.95 5.24 -5.65
N VAL A 366 -6.98 4.60 -4.99
CA VAL A 366 -6.79 4.75 -3.53
C VAL A 366 -6.28 6.15 -3.18
N VAL A 367 -5.31 6.70 -3.91
CA VAL A 367 -4.78 8.05 -3.62
C VAL A 367 -5.86 9.14 -3.73
N PRO A 368 -6.70 9.20 -4.80
CA PRO A 368 -7.85 10.09 -4.83
C PRO A 368 -8.88 9.82 -3.72
N LEU A 369 -9.15 8.55 -3.40
CA LEU A 369 -10.06 8.17 -2.31
C LEU A 369 -9.56 8.70 -0.96
N GLU A 370 -8.27 8.56 -0.65
CA GLU A 370 -7.67 9.18 0.53
C GLU A 370 -7.84 10.70 0.54
N GLY A 371 -7.65 11.36 -0.60
CA GLY A 371 -7.91 12.80 -0.74
C GLY A 371 -9.36 13.18 -0.37
N HIS A 372 -10.33 12.37 -0.79
CA HIS A 372 -11.75 12.55 -0.43
C HIS A 372 -12.01 12.28 1.04
N VAL A 373 -11.43 11.20 1.61
CA VAL A 373 -11.52 10.89 3.04
C VAL A 373 -10.92 12.01 3.89
N ARG A 374 -9.71 12.49 3.59
CA ARG A 374 -9.09 13.63 4.31
C ARG A 374 -9.95 14.89 4.24
N ARG A 375 -10.53 15.20 3.08
CA ARG A 375 -11.44 16.35 2.93
C ARG A 375 -12.68 16.18 3.81
N TYR A 376 -13.25 14.97 3.84
CA TYR A 376 -14.41 14.65 4.67
C TYR A 376 -14.10 14.73 6.17
N ILE A 377 -12.95 14.20 6.62
CA ILE A 377 -12.47 14.31 8.01
C ILE A 377 -12.32 15.79 8.42
N LYS A 378 -11.71 16.62 7.55
CA LYS A 378 -11.57 18.06 7.79
C LYS A 378 -12.92 18.76 7.90
N GLN A 379 -13.87 18.42 7.04
CA GLN A 379 -15.25 18.91 7.12
C GLN A 379 -15.93 18.51 8.45
N GLN A 380 -15.76 17.26 8.89
CA GLN A 380 -16.26 16.78 10.20
C GLN A 380 -15.54 17.39 11.41
N SER A 381 -14.42 18.07 11.17
CA SER A 381 -13.68 18.83 12.17
C SER A 381 -14.03 20.32 12.15
N GLY A 382 -14.98 20.76 11.31
CA GLY A 382 -15.34 22.16 11.15
C GLY A 382 -14.35 22.97 10.31
N ILE A 383 -13.38 22.32 9.65
CA ILE A 383 -12.40 22.95 8.77
C ILE A 383 -12.95 22.89 7.34
N SER A 384 -13.70 23.91 6.92
CA SER A 384 -14.04 24.08 5.51
C SER A 384 -12.85 24.70 4.78
N VAL A 385 -12.30 24.00 3.79
CA VAL A 385 -11.40 24.62 2.82
C VAL A 385 -12.24 25.63 2.04
N GLY A 386 -12.03 26.93 2.26
CA GLY A 386 -12.65 27.95 1.44
C GLY A 386 -12.22 27.72 0.00
N THR A 387 -13.15 27.34 -0.87
CA THR A 387 -12.94 27.17 -2.31
C THR A 387 -12.66 28.55 -2.92
N ARG A 388 -11.45 29.05 -2.71
CA ARG A 388 -10.97 30.26 -3.37
C ARG A 388 -10.38 29.82 -4.72
N GLY A 389 -11.27 29.55 -5.69
CA GLY A 389 -10.88 29.18 -7.05
C GLY A 389 -11.80 28.16 -7.72
N SER A 390 -13.02 28.55 -8.09
CA SER A 390 -13.81 27.95 -9.18
C SER A 390 -14.90 28.94 -9.62
N ASP A 391 -14.52 30.20 -9.85
CA ASP A 391 -15.35 31.17 -10.58
C ASP A 391 -14.94 31.24 -12.07
N GLU A 392 -13.97 30.45 -12.52
CA GLU A 392 -13.59 30.37 -13.94
C GLU A 392 -14.43 29.36 -14.74
N ASP A 393 -15.04 28.35 -14.10
CA ASP A 393 -15.89 27.37 -14.79
C ASP A 393 -17.33 27.87 -15.04
N ALA A 394 -17.73 28.98 -14.40
CA ALA A 394 -19.04 29.61 -14.63
C ALA A 394 -19.04 30.63 -15.78
N ARG A 395 -17.88 30.95 -16.38
CA ARG A 395 -17.77 31.90 -17.50
C ARG A 395 -17.69 31.25 -18.89
N GLY A 396 -17.62 29.91 -18.96
CA GLY A 396 -17.54 29.17 -20.23
C GLY A 396 -18.88 28.87 -20.93
N ALA A 397 -20.03 29.17 -20.31
CA ALA A 397 -21.35 28.75 -20.82
C ALA A 397 -22.29 29.91 -21.24
N ARG A 398 -21.77 31.10 -21.57
CA ARG A 398 -22.56 32.23 -22.08
C ARG A 398 -21.87 33.03 -23.20
N LEU A 399 -21.26 32.32 -24.14
CA LEU A 399 -20.94 32.89 -25.45
C LEU A 399 -21.73 32.10 -26.50
N ASN A 400 -22.92 32.61 -26.80
CA ASN A 400 -23.60 32.54 -28.11
C ASN A 400 -25.01 33.09 -27.94
N ASN A 401 -25.15 34.41 -28.00
CA ASN A 401 -26.10 35.06 -28.91
C ASN A 401 -25.99 36.58 -28.78
N ASP A 402 -26.10 37.21 -29.95
CA ASP A 402 -26.38 38.62 -30.22
C ASP A 402 -25.21 39.60 -30.20
N LEU A 403 -24.43 39.51 -31.29
CA LEU A 403 -23.95 40.69 -32.01
C LEU A 403 -25.16 41.46 -32.57
N THR A 404 -25.47 42.63 -32.01
CA THR A 404 -25.90 43.78 -32.81
C THR A 404 -25.27 45.06 -32.27
N THR A 405 -24.48 45.64 -33.15
CA THR A 405 -23.94 47.00 -33.18
C THR A 405 -24.92 48.07 -32.69
N THR A 406 -24.48 48.88 -31.73
CA THR A 406 -24.53 50.36 -31.83
C THR A 406 -23.56 50.97 -30.83
N SER A 407 -22.56 51.64 -31.38
CA SER A 407 -21.74 52.65 -30.73
C SER A 407 -22.65 53.73 -30.16
N GLU A 408 -22.62 53.95 -28.85
CA GLU A 408 -22.90 55.26 -28.27
C GLU A 408 -22.23 55.40 -26.91
N ASN A 409 -21.25 56.32 -26.89
CA ASN A 409 -20.67 56.91 -25.70
C ASN A 409 -21.79 57.39 -24.77
N SER A 410 -21.96 56.73 -23.63
CA SER A 410 -22.57 57.36 -22.47
C SER A 410 -21.54 57.44 -21.36
N ILE A 411 -20.90 58.61 -21.33
CA ILE A 411 -20.35 59.21 -20.13
C ILE A 411 -21.50 59.26 -19.14
N THR A 412 -21.60 58.28 -18.25
CA THR A 412 -22.35 58.47 -17.02
C THR A 412 -21.43 59.15 -16.04
N ASP A 413 -21.52 60.48 -16.04
CA ASP A 413 -21.30 61.31 -14.86
C ASP A 413 -22.02 60.68 -13.67
N SER A 414 -21.28 59.93 -12.86
CA SER A 414 -21.56 59.88 -11.43
C SER A 414 -20.60 60.86 -10.78
N ASP A 415 -21.06 62.11 -10.80
CA ASP A 415 -20.56 63.25 -10.05
C ASP A 415 -20.69 62.96 -8.55
N SER A 416 -19.81 62.10 -8.02
CA SER A 416 -19.48 62.06 -6.60
C SER A 416 -18.20 62.85 -6.42
N LYS A 417 -18.34 64.16 -6.19
CA LYS A 417 -17.29 65.01 -5.63
C LYS A 417 -16.53 64.25 -4.54
N GLY A 418 -15.25 64.01 -4.81
CA GLY A 418 -14.39 63.18 -4.00
C GLY A 418 -14.30 63.66 -2.56
N VAL A 419 -14.94 62.92 -1.66
CA VAL A 419 -14.48 62.86 -0.27
C VAL A 419 -13.21 62.04 -0.32
N VAL A 420 -12.06 62.71 -0.43
CA VAL A 420 -10.76 62.06 -0.25
C VAL A 420 -10.77 61.54 1.18
N SER A 421 -10.89 60.22 1.33
CA SER A 421 -10.85 59.57 2.64
C SER A 421 -9.50 59.89 3.28
N VAL A 422 -9.50 60.40 4.51
CA VAL A 422 -8.28 60.79 5.23
C VAL A 422 -7.30 59.61 5.35
N ILE A 423 -7.85 58.40 5.47
CA ILE A 423 -7.13 57.13 5.51
C ILE A 423 -7.42 56.37 4.21
N GLN A 424 -6.39 55.73 3.66
CA GLN A 424 -6.49 54.77 2.58
C GLN A 424 -6.38 53.37 3.20
N PRO A 425 -7.41 52.50 3.09
CA PRO A 425 -7.37 51.16 3.67
C PRO A 425 -6.42 50.24 2.90
N SER A 426 -6.11 49.08 3.46
CA SER A 426 -5.35 48.04 2.77
C SER A 426 -6.13 47.54 1.55
N VAL A 427 -5.54 47.63 0.36
CA VAL A 427 -6.13 47.15 -0.91
C VAL A 427 -5.27 46.00 -1.45
N SER A 428 -5.91 45.03 -2.12
CA SER A 428 -5.16 43.99 -2.85
C SER A 428 -4.24 44.65 -3.88
N ALA A 429 -2.97 44.23 -3.92
CA ALA A 429 -2.04 44.67 -4.95
C ALA A 429 -2.61 44.31 -6.33
N VAL A 430 -2.59 45.27 -7.26
CA VAL A 430 -3.07 45.06 -8.63
C VAL A 430 -2.20 44.00 -9.29
N VAL A 431 -2.83 42.93 -9.81
CA VAL A 431 -2.15 41.94 -10.65
C VAL A 431 -1.74 42.63 -11.95
N SER A 432 -0.49 43.07 -12.02
CA SER A 432 0.03 43.79 -13.18
C SER A 432 0.71 42.82 -14.15
N GLY A 433 0.62 43.08 -15.45
CA GLY A 433 1.06 42.16 -16.50
C GLY A 433 2.54 41.76 -16.41
N LYS A 434 2.93 40.68 -17.12
CA LYS A 434 4.24 39.98 -17.10
C LYS A 434 5.51 40.86 -17.02
N ARG A 435 5.48 42.13 -17.46
CA ARG A 435 6.62 43.06 -17.34
C ARG A 435 6.85 43.63 -15.93
N VAL A 436 5.86 43.61 -15.05
CA VAL A 436 5.94 44.18 -13.69
C VAL A 436 6.40 43.15 -12.64
N HIS A 437 6.27 41.85 -12.95
CA HIS A 437 6.74 40.77 -12.08
C HIS A 437 8.21 40.36 -12.33
N SER A 438 8.85 40.86 -13.38
CA SER A 438 10.28 40.63 -13.57
C SER A 438 11.05 41.43 -12.52
N PRO A 439 11.86 40.79 -11.65
CA PRO A 439 12.74 41.53 -10.78
C PRO A 439 13.70 42.36 -11.64
N ARG A 440 14.11 43.53 -11.14
CA ARG A 440 15.02 44.43 -11.87
C ARG A 440 16.43 43.83 -12.07
N SER A 441 16.75 42.77 -11.33
CA SER A 441 18.00 42.02 -11.40
C SER A 441 17.70 40.56 -11.03
N PRO A 442 18.39 39.57 -11.62
CA PRO A 442 18.29 38.17 -11.20
C PRO A 442 18.69 37.97 -9.73
N MET A 443 19.54 38.83 -9.16
CA MET A 443 19.90 38.79 -7.73
C MET A 443 18.73 39.15 -6.79
N LEU A 444 17.64 39.72 -7.32
CA LEU A 444 16.46 40.11 -6.57
C LEU A 444 15.27 39.17 -6.81
N ALA A 445 15.50 38.01 -7.42
CA ALA A 445 14.46 37.01 -7.63
C ALA A 445 13.89 36.53 -6.29
N ASP A 446 14.77 36.26 -5.32
CA ASP A 446 14.38 35.78 -3.99
C ASP A 446 13.66 36.86 -3.16
N GLU A 447 13.95 38.14 -3.38
CA GLU A 447 13.25 39.28 -2.76
C GLU A 447 11.79 39.44 -3.22
N ALA A 448 11.38 38.70 -4.25
CA ALA A 448 9.98 38.60 -4.66
C ALA A 448 9.23 37.49 -3.89
N GLU A 449 9.94 36.53 -3.31
CA GLU A 449 9.37 35.48 -2.47
C GLU A 449 8.85 36.07 -1.15
N GLY A 450 7.65 35.69 -0.72
CA GLY A 450 7.07 36.14 0.55
C GLY A 450 6.47 37.56 0.58
N ARG A 451 6.38 38.27 -0.56
CA ARG A 451 5.70 39.59 -0.61
C ARG A 451 4.22 39.49 -0.26
N SER A 452 3.72 40.46 0.52
CA SER A 452 2.30 40.51 0.89
C SER A 452 1.40 40.79 -0.32
N VAL A 453 0.27 40.09 -0.38
CA VAL A 453 -0.75 40.30 -1.43
C VAL A 453 -1.48 41.64 -1.26
N ASN A 454 -1.53 42.16 -0.04
CA ASN A 454 -2.19 43.42 0.29
C ASN A 454 -1.17 44.54 0.48
N LEU A 455 -1.53 45.74 0.02
CA LEU A 455 -0.81 46.99 0.27
C LEU A 455 -1.05 47.47 1.71
N ALA A 456 -0.08 48.21 2.25
CA ALA A 456 -0.20 48.83 3.57
C ALA A 456 -1.24 49.97 3.56
N PRO A 457 -1.96 50.20 4.67
CA PRO A 457 -2.83 51.36 4.80
C PRO A 457 -2.02 52.66 4.80
N GLY A 458 -2.57 53.72 4.21
CA GLY A 458 -1.93 55.03 4.05
C GLY A 458 -2.75 56.18 4.63
N ILE A 459 -2.14 57.36 4.75
CA ILE A 459 -2.83 58.61 5.13
C ILE A 459 -2.70 59.60 3.97
N CYS A 460 -3.82 60.18 3.55
CA CYS A 460 -3.85 61.20 2.52
C CYS A 460 -3.70 62.59 3.15
N GLY A 461 -2.46 63.09 3.24
CA GLY A 461 -2.15 64.44 3.76
C GLY A 461 -1.73 64.48 5.23
N ARG A 462 -1.61 65.69 5.79
CA ARG A 462 -1.19 65.91 7.18
C ARG A 462 -2.37 66.42 8.00
N HIS A 463 -2.73 65.67 9.05
CA HIS A 463 -3.90 65.92 9.89
C HIS A 463 -3.50 65.98 11.36
N SER A 464 -4.32 66.63 12.18
CA SER A 464 -4.13 66.64 13.64
C SER A 464 -4.51 65.29 14.25
N ALA A 465 -3.98 64.98 15.44
CA ALA A 465 -4.31 63.75 16.16
C ALA A 465 -5.83 63.49 16.30
N PRO A 466 -6.67 64.46 16.75
CA PRO A 466 -8.11 64.20 16.87
C PRO A 466 -8.80 63.95 15.52
N THR A 467 -8.33 64.57 14.43
CA THR A 467 -8.85 64.32 13.07
C THR A 467 -8.51 62.90 12.61
N LEU A 468 -7.30 62.40 12.90
CA LEU A 468 -6.91 61.03 12.58
C LEU A 468 -7.70 60.01 13.42
N GLU A 469 -7.91 60.28 14.71
CA GLU A 469 -8.73 59.40 15.56
C GLU A 469 -10.19 59.31 15.12
N HIS A 470 -10.75 60.42 14.61
CA HIS A 470 -12.09 60.42 14.02
C HIS A 470 -12.13 59.57 12.75
N ALA A 471 -11.18 59.78 11.84
CA ALA A 471 -11.08 59.03 10.60
C ALA A 471 -10.86 57.52 10.83
N GLN A 472 -10.07 57.14 11.84
CA GLN A 472 -9.86 55.74 12.24
C GLN A 472 -11.17 55.07 12.68
N ARG A 473 -12.01 55.79 13.43
CA ARG A 473 -13.31 55.30 13.89
C ARG A 473 -14.31 55.18 12.75
N GLU A 474 -14.39 56.18 11.87
CA GLU A 474 -15.30 56.17 10.72
C GLU A 474 -14.96 55.05 9.73
N GLN A 475 -13.68 54.83 9.45
CA GLN A 475 -13.23 53.84 8.47
C GLN A 475 -12.87 52.49 9.07
N ASN A 476 -13.08 52.32 10.38
CA ASN A 476 -12.75 51.13 11.14
C ASN A 476 -11.35 50.59 10.75
N THR A 477 -10.33 51.45 10.75
CA THR A 477 -8.97 51.08 10.33
C THR A 477 -7.96 51.79 11.22
N PHE A 478 -6.99 51.04 11.75
CA PHE A 478 -5.90 51.62 12.56
C PHE A 478 -4.75 52.09 11.67
N ILE A 479 -4.20 53.28 11.95
CA ILE A 479 -2.96 53.77 11.32
C ILE A 479 -1.72 53.24 12.06
N SER A 480 -1.80 53.10 13.38
CA SER A 480 -0.70 52.55 14.17
C SER A 480 -0.56 51.05 13.89
N ALA A 481 0.56 50.66 13.29
CA ALA A 481 0.88 49.25 13.04
C ALA A 481 0.89 48.41 14.34
N ASN A 482 1.34 48.99 15.45
CA ASN A 482 1.33 48.34 16.76
C ASN A 482 -0.10 48.10 17.27
N ALA A 483 -1.01 49.06 17.06
CA ALA A 483 -2.42 48.90 17.45
C ALA A 483 -3.12 47.84 16.59
N LEU A 484 -2.84 47.82 15.28
CA LEU A 484 -3.37 46.83 14.34
C LEU A 484 -2.90 45.41 14.69
N ALA A 485 -1.62 45.24 15.04
CA ALA A 485 -1.06 43.94 15.42
C ALA A 485 -1.60 43.41 16.76
N ARG A 486 -1.85 44.30 17.73
CA ARG A 486 -2.38 43.92 19.06
C ARG A 486 -3.89 43.68 19.07
N SER A 487 -4.62 44.18 18.09
CA SER A 487 -6.09 44.12 18.03
C SER A 487 -6.54 43.33 16.79
N PRO A 488 -6.24 42.02 16.71
CA PRO A 488 -6.61 41.22 15.56
C PRO A 488 -8.13 41.04 15.51
N ARG A 489 -8.69 41.11 14.30
CA ARG A 489 -10.11 40.83 14.06
C ARG A 489 -10.35 39.33 14.10
N THR A 490 -10.45 38.78 15.29
CA THR A 490 -10.74 37.36 15.53
C THR A 490 -12.18 37.20 16.00
N SER A 491 -12.81 36.07 15.64
CA SER A 491 -14.09 35.69 16.22
C SER A 491 -13.85 35.22 17.66
N PRO A 492 -14.56 35.76 18.67
CA PRO A 492 -14.46 35.26 20.04
C PRO A 492 -15.18 33.92 20.23
N HIS A 493 -16.08 33.55 19.31
CA HIS A 493 -16.84 32.30 19.41
C HIS A 493 -16.00 31.11 18.92
N PRO A 494 -16.03 29.98 19.64
CA PRO A 494 -15.39 28.75 19.15
C PRO A 494 -16.01 28.30 17.83
N PRO A 495 -15.22 27.68 16.94
CA PRO A 495 -15.76 27.15 15.69
C PRO A 495 -16.82 26.08 15.98
N ARG A 496 -17.90 26.08 15.19
CA ARG A 496 -18.93 25.05 15.30
C ARG A 496 -18.39 23.76 14.69
N VAL A 497 -18.34 22.71 15.49
CA VAL A 497 -17.89 21.38 15.08
C VAL A 497 -19.09 20.42 15.11
N PRO A 498 -19.35 19.65 14.04
CA PRO A 498 -20.43 18.67 14.04
C PRO A 498 -20.14 17.51 15.02
N PRO A 499 -21.15 16.68 15.37
CA PRO A 499 -20.97 15.48 16.19
C PRO A 499 -19.91 14.52 15.62
N ILE A 500 -19.36 13.66 16.47
CA ILE A 500 -18.35 12.68 16.07
C ILE A 500 -18.96 11.63 15.16
N ASP A 501 -18.32 11.39 14.00
CA ASP A 501 -18.68 10.29 13.10
C ASP A 501 -17.89 9.02 13.49
N TYR A 502 -18.45 8.25 14.43
CA TYR A 502 -17.87 7.00 14.92
C TYR A 502 -17.75 5.93 13.82
N GLU A 503 -18.64 5.95 12.83
CA GLU A 503 -18.59 5.02 11.70
C GLU A 503 -17.38 5.32 10.81
N LEU A 504 -17.16 6.59 10.46
CA LEU A 504 -15.98 6.97 9.68
C LEU A 504 -14.69 6.64 10.43
N PHE A 505 -14.64 6.89 11.74
CA PHE A 505 -13.47 6.55 12.56
C PHE A 505 -13.15 5.05 12.53
N ASP A 506 -14.15 4.20 12.76
CA ASP A 506 -14.03 2.73 12.70
C ASP A 506 -13.61 2.25 11.29
N LEU A 507 -14.22 2.79 10.23
CA LEU A 507 -13.86 2.47 8.84
C LEU A 507 -12.42 2.84 8.51
N CYS A 508 -11.95 4.03 8.89
CA CYS A 508 -10.56 4.46 8.64
C CYS A 508 -9.55 3.57 9.38
N LEU A 509 -9.84 3.16 10.61
CA LEU A 509 -8.96 2.28 11.38
C LEU A 509 -8.91 0.86 10.82
N ARG A 510 -10.05 0.28 10.43
CA ARG A 510 -10.13 -1.08 9.87
C ARG A 510 -9.53 -1.20 8.46
N LEU A 511 -9.63 -0.13 7.66
CA LEU A 511 -9.12 -0.11 6.28
C LEU A 511 -7.69 0.43 6.14
N GLY A 512 -7.12 1.02 7.20
CA GLY A 512 -5.82 1.68 7.13
C GLY A 512 -5.80 2.94 6.25
N LEU A 513 -6.96 3.49 5.91
CA LEU A 513 -7.07 4.68 5.07
C LEU A 513 -7.07 5.94 5.93
N CYS A 514 -6.08 6.81 5.73
CA CYS A 514 -5.95 8.08 6.46
C CYS A 514 -6.00 7.88 7.99
N GLN A 515 -5.39 6.80 8.49
CA GLN A 515 -5.43 6.43 9.91
C GLN A 515 -4.89 7.56 10.80
N SER A 516 -3.76 8.16 10.43
CA SER A 516 -3.15 9.28 11.14
C SER A 516 -4.04 10.52 11.20
N ASP A 517 -4.66 10.91 10.08
CA ASP A 517 -5.64 12.01 10.03
C ASP A 517 -6.86 11.71 10.91
N ALA A 518 -7.41 10.49 10.84
CA ALA A 518 -8.57 10.09 11.63
C ALA A 518 -8.27 10.08 13.14
N ILE A 519 -7.11 9.56 13.54
CA ILE A 519 -6.65 9.59 14.94
C ILE A 519 -6.47 11.05 15.39
N TYR A 520 -5.75 11.86 14.62
CA TYR A 520 -5.49 13.26 14.96
C TYR A 520 -6.78 14.07 15.18
N HIS A 521 -7.78 13.91 14.30
CA HIS A 521 -9.00 14.69 14.34
C HIS A 521 -10.08 14.16 15.30
N PHE A 522 -10.20 12.84 15.49
CA PHE A 522 -11.30 12.25 16.26
C PHE A 522 -10.90 11.69 17.63
N TYR A 523 -9.70 11.14 17.80
CA TYR A 523 -9.33 10.36 18.99
C TYR A 523 -9.54 11.13 20.30
N HIS A 524 -9.04 12.37 20.36
CA HIS A 524 -9.16 13.19 21.56
C HIS A 524 -10.63 13.53 21.89
N ARG A 525 -11.44 13.80 20.86
CA ARG A 525 -12.87 14.11 21.02
C ARG A 525 -13.64 12.90 21.53
N ILE A 526 -13.36 11.72 20.96
CA ILE A 526 -13.92 10.43 21.41
C ILE A 526 -13.56 10.20 22.88
N MET A 527 -12.29 10.34 23.25
CA MET A 527 -11.85 10.15 24.62
C MET A 527 -12.50 11.12 25.61
N GLN A 528 -12.72 12.39 25.23
CA GLN A 528 -13.43 13.35 26.06
C GLN A 528 -14.90 12.96 26.26
N GLU A 529 -15.62 12.66 25.17
CA GLU A 529 -17.04 12.28 25.20
C GLU A 529 -17.26 11.01 26.04
N TRP A 530 -16.42 9.99 25.87
CA TRP A 530 -16.51 8.74 26.63
C TRP A 530 -16.15 8.91 28.10
N ARG A 531 -15.17 9.75 28.44
CA ARG A 531 -14.83 10.07 29.84
C ARG A 531 -15.95 10.86 30.52
N GLU A 532 -16.60 11.78 29.81
CA GLU A 532 -17.76 12.51 30.30
C GLU A 532 -18.95 11.57 30.54
N GLU A 533 -19.23 10.69 29.59
CA GLU A 533 -20.30 9.69 29.71
C GLU A 533 -20.05 8.75 30.91
N LEU A 534 -18.82 8.26 31.07
CA LEU A 534 -18.45 7.42 32.22
C LEU A 534 -18.62 8.16 33.55
N ARG A 535 -18.31 9.46 33.61
CA ARG A 535 -18.53 10.29 34.80
C ARG A 535 -20.03 10.41 35.12
N LYS A 536 -20.87 10.66 34.13
CA LYS A 536 -22.34 10.73 34.29
C LYS A 536 -22.92 9.40 34.78
N LEU A 537 -22.50 8.28 34.19
CA LEU A 537 -22.95 6.95 34.60
C LEU A 537 -22.55 6.63 36.04
N ARG A 538 -21.33 7.02 36.46
CA ARG A 538 -20.88 6.83 37.86
C ARG A 538 -21.58 7.75 38.85
N ALA A 539 -22.01 8.94 38.42
CA ALA A 539 -22.74 9.89 39.26
C ALA A 539 -24.20 9.47 39.51
N GLY A 540 -24.73 8.49 38.76
CA GLY A 540 -26.12 8.04 38.91
C GLY A 540 -27.15 8.96 38.26
N ASP A 541 -26.74 9.93 37.45
CA ASP A 541 -27.61 10.90 36.73
C ASP A 541 -28.45 10.26 35.59
N SER A 542 -28.63 8.93 35.60
CA SER A 542 -29.41 8.18 34.61
C SER A 542 -30.92 8.11 34.94
N ALA A 543 -31.36 8.74 36.04
CA ALA A 543 -32.72 8.57 36.56
C ALA A 543 -33.78 9.52 35.98
N ASP A 544 -33.42 10.54 35.19
CA ASP A 544 -34.44 11.48 34.67
C ASP A 544 -34.11 12.00 33.27
N GLY A 545 -34.60 11.30 32.24
CA GLY A 545 -34.90 11.81 30.89
C GLY A 545 -33.78 12.47 30.06
N GLY A 546 -32.55 12.58 30.58
CA GLY A 546 -31.42 13.20 29.89
C GLY A 546 -30.89 12.29 28.79
N SER A 547 -31.30 12.55 27.54
CA SER A 547 -30.75 11.92 26.35
C SER A 547 -29.23 11.77 26.47
N THR A 548 -28.74 10.54 26.62
CA THR A 548 -27.30 10.28 26.62
C THR A 548 -26.70 10.78 25.31
N LEU A 549 -25.57 11.47 25.37
CA LEU A 549 -24.92 12.01 24.16
C LEU A 549 -24.43 10.87 23.24
N LEU A 550 -24.10 9.72 23.83
CA LEU A 550 -23.59 8.56 23.13
C LEU A 550 -24.71 7.54 22.84
N SER A 551 -24.96 7.25 21.56
CA SER A 551 -25.93 6.23 21.14
C SER A 551 -25.45 4.81 21.45
N GLU A 552 -26.38 3.88 21.67
CA GLU A 552 -26.04 2.46 21.90
C GLU A 552 -25.32 1.85 20.69
N GLU A 553 -25.67 2.24 19.46
CA GLU A 553 -24.98 1.76 18.25
C GLU A 553 -23.49 2.12 18.27
N ASN A 554 -23.16 3.37 18.66
CA ASN A 554 -21.78 3.82 18.75
C ASN A 554 -21.02 3.09 19.86
N VAL A 555 -21.69 2.74 20.97
CA VAL A 555 -21.10 1.89 22.02
C VAL A 555 -20.75 0.51 21.47
N HIS A 556 -21.68 -0.15 20.77
CA HIS A 556 -21.44 -1.46 20.17
C HIS A 556 -20.32 -1.42 19.14
N ARG A 557 -20.28 -0.38 18.28
CA ARG A 557 -19.25 -0.19 17.26
C ARG A 557 -17.86 -0.05 17.88
N MET A 558 -17.70 0.84 18.85
CA MET A 558 -16.43 1.04 19.54
C MET A 558 -16.01 -0.20 20.35
N LEU A 559 -16.96 -0.91 20.95
CA LEU A 559 -16.67 -2.16 21.66
C LEU A 559 -16.19 -3.27 20.71
N ARG A 560 -16.78 -3.38 19.51
CA ARG A 560 -16.30 -4.30 18.45
C ARG A 560 -14.92 -3.93 17.95
N LEU A 561 -14.65 -2.63 17.76
CA LEU A 561 -13.33 -2.12 17.37
C LEU A 561 -12.26 -2.46 18.42
N VAL A 562 -12.54 -2.19 19.70
CA VAL A 562 -11.60 -2.45 20.81
C VAL A 562 -11.32 -3.94 21.00
N ARG A 563 -12.31 -4.79 20.75
CA ARG A 563 -12.17 -6.25 20.90
C ARG A 563 -11.68 -6.96 19.65
N ASP A 564 -11.44 -6.23 18.56
CA ASP A 564 -10.92 -6.81 17.33
C ASP A 564 -9.45 -7.21 17.52
N PRO A 565 -9.11 -8.52 17.43
CA PRO A 565 -7.74 -8.98 17.64
C PRO A 565 -6.78 -8.67 16.49
N SER A 566 -7.28 -8.17 15.35
CA SER A 566 -6.47 -7.77 14.19
C SER A 566 -5.99 -6.33 14.25
N LEU A 567 -6.45 -5.55 15.21
CA LEU A 567 -6.09 -4.14 15.39
C LEU A 567 -5.49 -3.95 16.78
N GLU A 568 -4.47 -3.11 16.88
CA GLU A 568 -3.95 -2.66 18.16
C GLU A 568 -4.56 -1.30 18.51
N VAL A 569 -5.26 -1.25 19.65
CA VAL A 569 -5.93 -0.05 20.14
C VAL A 569 -5.26 0.41 21.44
N PRO A 570 -5.05 1.72 21.66
CA PRO A 570 -4.44 2.22 22.89
C PRO A 570 -5.17 1.74 24.15
N SER A 571 -4.40 1.35 25.17
CA SER A 571 -4.93 0.78 26.42
C SER A 571 -5.87 1.74 27.18
N GLU A 572 -5.67 3.05 27.05
CA GLU A 572 -6.57 4.04 27.64
C GLU A 572 -7.95 4.05 26.98
N LEU A 573 -8.02 3.85 25.66
CA LEU A 573 -9.27 3.81 24.91
C LEU A 573 -9.98 2.48 25.19
N SER A 574 -9.26 1.36 25.16
CA SER A 574 -9.85 0.05 25.43
C SER A 574 -10.45 -0.03 26.84
N ALA A 575 -9.71 0.38 27.87
CA ALA A 575 -10.20 0.39 29.25
C ALA A 575 -11.40 1.34 29.44
N CYS A 576 -11.40 2.50 28.78
CA CYS A 576 -12.49 3.45 28.85
C CYS A 576 -13.77 2.90 28.21
N VAL A 577 -13.65 2.31 27.01
CA VAL A 577 -14.78 1.72 26.28
C VAL A 577 -15.37 0.53 27.04
N GLU A 578 -14.53 -0.36 27.56
CA GLU A 578 -14.99 -1.51 28.35
C GLU A 578 -15.69 -1.09 29.65
N ALA A 579 -15.20 -0.05 30.32
CA ALA A 579 -15.83 0.47 31.53
C ALA A 579 -17.22 1.09 31.26
N VAL A 580 -17.38 1.84 30.16
CA VAL A 580 -18.68 2.40 29.75
C VAL A 580 -19.63 1.28 29.33
N ALA A 581 -19.18 0.32 28.54
CA ALA A 581 -20.00 -0.82 28.12
C ALA A 581 -20.51 -1.63 29.33
N LYS A 582 -19.63 -1.87 30.32
CA LYS A 582 -20.00 -2.54 31.58
C LYS A 582 -21.05 -1.76 32.38
N GLN A 583 -20.92 -0.44 32.48
CA GLN A 583 -21.88 0.38 33.22
C GLN A 583 -23.24 0.49 32.51
N ARG A 584 -23.25 0.44 31.18
CA ARG A 584 -24.47 0.45 30.37
C ARG A 584 -25.10 -0.93 30.17
N ASN A 585 -24.52 -2.00 30.73
CA ASN A 585 -24.92 -3.39 30.49
C ASN A 585 -24.97 -3.77 28.99
N VAL A 586 -24.11 -3.15 28.17
CA VAL A 586 -24.00 -3.46 26.75
C VAL A 586 -22.98 -4.59 26.56
N ALA A 587 -23.44 -5.72 26.05
CA ALA A 587 -22.60 -6.85 25.68
C ALA A 587 -22.65 -7.08 24.16
N ILE A 588 -21.54 -7.51 23.58
CA ILE A 588 -21.56 -8.04 22.21
C ILE A 588 -22.29 -9.38 22.27
N THR A 589 -23.52 -9.45 21.78
CA THR A 589 -24.13 -10.72 21.39
C THR A 589 -23.33 -11.25 20.21
N GLY A 590 -22.71 -12.42 20.41
CA GLY A 590 -21.75 -13.04 19.48
C GLY A 590 -22.33 -13.37 18.12
#